data_AF-F8KSX6-F1
#
_entry.id   AF-F8KSX6-F1
#
_cell.length_a   1.000
_cell.length_b   1.000
_cell.length_c   1.000
_cell.angle_alpha   90.00
_cell.angle_beta   90.00
_cell.angle_gamma   90.00
#
_symmetry.space_group_name_H-M   'P 1'
#
loop_
_entity.id
_entity.type
_entity.pdbx_description
1 polymer ?
#
loop_
_entity_poly.entity_id
_entity_poly.type
_entity_poly.pdbx_seq_one_letter_code
_entity_poly.pdbx_strand_id
1 'polypeptide(L)'
;MKEINIVVTIHEADVRKQNFGMVKHAFVRVVDESDGKEIVRYDLEEDFSVETAISFGRVYKDGEEWKFAAVGTGFKEGLAGFCKQFGVNA
;
A
#
# COMPACT_ATOMS: atom_id res chain seq x y z
N MET A 1 11.00 10.79 12.43
CA MET A 1 10.12 10.15 11.43
C MET A 1 8.71 10.67 11.68
N LYS A 2 8.03 11.24 10.67
CA LYS A 2 6.68 11.84 10.84
C LYS A 2 5.58 11.10 10.07
N GLU A 3 5.97 10.23 9.14
CA GLU A 3 5.07 9.49 8.27
C GLU A 3 5.75 8.18 7.83
N ILE A 4 4.96 7.14 7.63
CA ILE A 4 5.33 5.84 7.08
C ILE A 4 4.32 5.54 5.97
N ASN A 5 4.80 5.42 4.72
CA ASN A 5 3.96 5.03 3.60
C ASN A 5 4.00 3.52 3.41
N ILE A 6 2.83 2.91 3.21
CA ILE A 6 2.69 1.48 3.03
C ILE A 6 2.34 1.22 1.56
N VAL A 7 3.23 0.51 0.89
CA VAL A 7 3.10 0.16 -0.52
C VAL A 7 3.22 -1.34 -0.67
N VAL A 8 2.37 -1.90 -1.51
CA VAL A 8 2.47 -3.31 -1.92
C VAL A 8 2.67 -3.34 -3.42
N THR A 9 3.52 -4.26 -3.85
CA THR A 9 3.82 -4.47 -5.26
C THR A 9 3.71 -5.95 -5.58
N ILE A 10 3.34 -6.28 -6.81
CA ILE A 10 3.39 -7.65 -7.29
C ILE A 10 4.81 -7.91 -7.81
N HIS A 11 5.50 -8.87 -7.19
CA HIS A 11 6.84 -9.24 -7.59
C HIS A 11 6.85 -9.80 -9.02
N GLU A 12 7.70 -9.25 -9.88
CA GLU A 12 7.81 -9.61 -11.31
C GLU A 12 6.48 -9.53 -12.09
N ALA A 13 5.64 -8.55 -11.75
CA ALA A 13 4.32 -8.37 -12.36
C ALA A 13 4.32 -8.42 -13.90
N ASP A 14 5.30 -7.79 -14.56
CA ASP A 14 5.41 -7.77 -16.02
C ASP A 14 5.75 -9.15 -16.61
N VAL A 15 6.71 -9.87 -16.01
CA VAL A 15 7.13 -11.21 -16.46
C VAL A 15 6.01 -12.22 -16.23
N ARG A 16 5.34 -12.12 -15.08
CA ARG A 16 4.24 -13.01 -14.67
C ARG A 16 2.90 -12.60 -15.28
N LYS A 17 2.83 -11.44 -15.94
CA LYS A 17 1.60 -10.83 -16.49
C LYS A 17 0.49 -10.73 -15.46
N GLN A 18 0.84 -10.25 -14.26
CA GLN A 18 -0.07 -10.11 -13.13
C GLN A 18 -0.35 -8.63 -12.84
N ASN A 19 -1.58 -8.34 -12.43
CA ASN A 19 -2.01 -7.04 -11.91
C ASN A 19 -2.90 -7.25 -10.68
N PHE A 20 -3.19 -6.17 -9.95
CA PHE A 20 -3.98 -6.26 -8.73
C PHE A 20 -5.45 -6.63 -8.97
N GLY A 21 -5.99 -6.44 -10.17
CA GLY A 21 -7.32 -6.93 -10.58
C GLY A 21 -7.40 -8.48 -10.64
N MET A 22 -6.26 -9.17 -10.67
CA MET A 22 -6.18 -10.64 -10.58
C MET A 22 -6.07 -11.14 -9.13
N VAL A 23 -5.83 -10.25 -8.16
CA VAL A 23 -5.63 -10.61 -6.75
C VAL A 23 -6.96 -10.51 -6.02
N LYS A 24 -7.53 -11.66 -5.63
CA LYS A 24 -8.77 -11.71 -4.86
C LYS A 24 -8.49 -11.57 -3.36
N HIS A 25 -9.40 -10.91 -2.65
CA HIS A 25 -9.32 -10.73 -1.19
C HIS A 25 -8.00 -10.12 -0.73
N ALA A 26 -7.44 -9.20 -1.52
CA ALA A 26 -6.34 -8.38 -1.05
C ALA A 26 -6.85 -7.44 0.04
N PHE A 27 -6.06 -7.26 1.10
CA PHE A 27 -6.31 -6.27 2.12
C PHE A 27 -5.02 -5.86 2.81
N VAL A 28 -5.02 -4.69 3.43
CA VAL A 28 -4.04 -4.33 4.46
C VAL A 28 -4.77 -4.11 5.77
N ARG A 29 -4.09 -4.39 6.87
CA ARG A 29 -4.57 -4.05 8.20
C ARG A 29 -3.44 -3.55 9.08
N VAL A 30 -3.78 -2.65 10.00
CA VAL A 30 -2.92 -2.22 11.09
C VAL A 30 -3.43 -2.86 12.37
N VAL A 31 -2.51 -3.45 13.11
CA VAL A 31 -2.80 -4.25 14.31
C VAL A 31 -1.98 -3.69 15.46
N ASP A 32 -2.60 -3.57 16.63
CA ASP A 32 -1.87 -3.34 17.87
C ASP A 32 -1.14 -4.64 18.27
N GLU A 33 0.18 -4.59 18.37
CA GLU A 33 0.99 -5.76 18.70
C GLU A 33 0.78 -6.23 20.16
N SER A 34 0.33 -5.35 21.06
CA SER A 34 0.20 -5.67 22.48
C SER A 34 -1.00 -6.57 22.80
N ASP A 35 -2.09 -6.44 22.05
CA ASP A 35 -3.33 -7.21 22.25
C ASP A 35 -3.84 -7.91 20.98
N GLY A 36 -3.19 -7.70 19.83
CA GLY A 36 -3.55 -8.28 18.55
C GLY A 36 -4.79 -7.65 17.91
N LYS A 37 -5.31 -6.55 18.46
CA LYS A 37 -6.53 -5.90 17.99
C LYS A 37 -6.29 -5.22 16.65
N GLU A 38 -7.17 -5.51 15.70
CA GLU A 38 -7.21 -4.78 14.43
C GLU A 38 -7.70 -3.35 14.67
N ILE A 39 -6.83 -2.38 14.38
CA ILE A 39 -7.13 -0.95 14.51
C ILE A 39 -7.87 -0.47 13.27
N VAL A 40 -7.41 -0.91 12.11
CA VAL A 40 -8.00 -0.57 10.81
C VAL A 40 -7.68 -1.65 9.80
N ARG A 41 -8.61 -1.87 8.88
CA ARG A 41 -8.46 -2.72 7.70
C ARG A 41 -8.99 -1.99 6.48
N TYR A 42 -8.29 -2.16 5.38
CA TYR A 42 -8.69 -1.65 4.08
C TYR A 42 -8.61 -2.80 3.08
N ASP A 43 -9.77 -3.24 2.61
CA ASP A 43 -9.89 -4.23 1.54
C ASP A 43 -9.70 -3.52 0.19
N LEU A 44 -8.97 -4.15 -0.73
CA LEU A 44 -8.87 -3.64 -2.09
C LEU A 44 -10.10 -4.10 -2.85
N GLU A 45 -11.04 -3.20 -3.04
CA GLU A 45 -12.25 -3.44 -3.83
C GLU A 45 -12.18 -2.82 -5.24
N GLU A 46 -11.12 -2.08 -5.57
CA GLU A 46 -11.01 -1.45 -6.89
C GLU A 46 -10.58 -2.43 -7.99
N ASP A 47 -11.09 -2.19 -9.20
CA ASP A 47 -10.65 -2.83 -10.44
C ASP A 47 -9.26 -2.30 -10.86
N PHE A 48 -8.23 -2.66 -10.11
CA PHE A 48 -6.82 -2.39 -10.42
C PHE A 48 -6.33 -3.25 -11.60
N SER A 49 -7.01 -3.09 -12.75
CA SER A 49 -6.92 -3.94 -13.93
C SER A 49 -5.58 -3.83 -14.67
N VAL A 50 -4.75 -2.82 -14.35
CA VAL A 50 -3.44 -2.62 -14.99
C VAL A 50 -2.33 -2.28 -14.00
N GLU A 51 -2.67 -2.03 -12.74
CA GLU A 51 -1.75 -1.57 -11.72
C GLU A 51 -0.98 -2.74 -11.10
N THR A 52 0.31 -2.53 -10.89
CA THR A 52 1.28 -3.54 -10.40
C THR A 52 1.90 -3.13 -9.06
N ALA A 53 1.66 -1.89 -8.63
CA ALA A 53 1.97 -1.36 -7.31
C ALA A 53 0.78 -0.54 -6.79
N ILE A 54 0.55 -0.56 -5.48
CA ILE A 54 -0.53 0.20 -4.82
C ILE A 54 0.02 0.85 -3.57
N SER A 55 -0.23 2.16 -3.43
CA SER A 55 -0.13 2.89 -2.17
C SER A 55 -1.41 2.67 -1.37
N PHE A 56 -1.30 1.83 -0.35
CA PHE A 56 -2.45 1.46 0.47
C PHE A 56 -2.86 2.59 1.40
N GLY A 57 -1.87 3.25 1.97
CA GLY A 57 -2.10 4.27 2.97
C GLY A 57 -0.82 4.68 3.64
N ARG A 58 -0.99 5.59 4.59
CA ARG A 58 0.10 6.11 5.40
C ARG A 58 -0.28 6.13 6.86
N VAL A 59 0.70 5.80 7.69
CA VAL A 59 0.66 6.02 9.12
C VAL A 59 1.44 7.29 9.39
N TYR A 60 0.80 8.31 9.95
CA TYR A 60 1.42 9.61 10.19
C TYR A 60 1.15 10.10 11.61
N LYS A 61 2.02 10.97 12.10
CA LYS A 61 1.88 11.55 13.43
C LYS A 61 1.12 12.87 13.35
N ASP A 62 0.02 12.99 14.08
CA ASP A 62 -0.76 14.21 14.26
C ASP A 62 -0.68 14.64 15.73
N GLY A 63 0.17 15.63 16.01
CA GLY A 63 0.55 15.99 17.38
C GLY A 63 1.33 14.85 18.06
N GLU A 64 0.75 14.26 19.11
CA GLU A 64 1.32 13.10 19.82
C GLU A 64 0.71 11.76 19.39
N GLU A 65 -0.35 11.78 18.57
CA GLU A 65 -1.09 10.59 18.17
C GLU A 65 -0.64 10.07 16.80
N TRP A 66 -0.68 8.75 16.62
CA TRP A 66 -0.53 8.12 15.33
C TRP A 66 -1.89 7.92 14.68
N LYS A 67 -2.00 8.34 13.41
CA LYS A 67 -3.21 8.21 12.60
C LYS A 67 -2.93 7.41 11.34
N PHE A 68 -3.92 6.67 10.87
CA PHE A 68 -3.87 5.98 9.59
C PHE A 68 -4.77 6.70 8.59
N ALA A 69 -4.25 6.93 7.39
CA ALA A 69 -5.04 7.40 6.24
C ALA A 69 -4.93 6.39 5.10
N ALA A 70 -6.07 5.87 4.67
CA ALA A 70 -6.17 5.08 3.43
C ALA A 70 -5.95 6.00 2.22
N VAL A 71 -5.22 5.52 1.22
CA VAL A 71 -4.90 6.27 0.00
C VAL A 71 -5.48 5.58 -1.24
N GLY A 72 -5.25 4.27 -1.39
CA GLY A 72 -5.84 3.48 -2.49
C GLY A 72 -5.35 3.87 -3.90
N THR A 73 -4.15 4.44 -4.05
CA THR A 73 -3.65 4.86 -5.37
C THR A 73 -2.79 3.78 -6.00
N GLY A 74 -3.16 3.32 -7.19
CA GLY A 74 -2.40 2.34 -7.96
C GLY A 74 -1.39 2.95 -8.95
N PHE A 75 -0.35 2.20 -9.26
CA PHE A 75 0.75 2.58 -10.13
C PHE A 75 1.10 1.45 -11.09
N LYS A 76 1.38 1.83 -12.34
CA LYS A 76 1.80 0.90 -13.40
C LYS A 76 3.31 0.65 -13.42
N GLU A 77 4.11 1.63 -13.02
CA GLU A 77 5.59 1.56 -13.00
C GLU A 77 6.16 0.71 -11.84
N GLY A 78 5.32 -0.05 -11.12
CA GLY A 78 5.74 -0.87 -10.01
C GLY A 78 6.39 -0.08 -8.87
N LEU A 79 7.30 -0.73 -8.14
CA LEU A 79 8.03 -0.11 -7.02
C LEU A 79 8.86 1.10 -7.46
N ALA A 80 9.46 1.04 -8.66
CA ALA A 80 10.32 2.11 -9.17
C ALA A 80 9.55 3.43 -9.36
N GLY A 81 8.31 3.36 -9.86
CA GLY A 81 7.42 4.52 -9.95
C GLY A 81 7.16 5.17 -8.59
N PHE A 82 6.94 4.33 -7.57
CA PHE A 82 6.75 4.81 -6.20
C PHE A 82 8.03 5.42 -5.61
N CYS A 83 9.17 4.75 -5.74
CA CYS A 83 10.46 5.25 -5.23
C CYS A 83 10.80 6.65 -5.77
N LYS A 84 10.56 6.89 -7.07
CA LYS A 84 10.73 8.23 -7.68
C LYS A 84 9.86 9.30 -7.00
N GLN A 85 8.62 8.96 -6.65
CA GLN A 85 7.69 9.88 -6.00
C GLN A 85 8.14 10.30 -4.59
N PHE A 86 8.95 9.46 -3.93
CA PHE A 86 9.50 9.71 -2.59
C PHE A 86 10.98 10.13 -2.61
N GLY A 87 11.56 10.37 -3.79
CA GLY A 87 12.96 10.77 -3.94
C GLY A 87 13.96 9.65 -3.60
N VAL A 88 13.51 8.39 -3.62
CA VAL A 88 14.36 7.21 -3.43
C VAL A 88 14.88 6.80 -4.80
N ASN A 89 16.20 6.80 -4.97
CA ASN A 89 16.84 6.15 -6.12
C ASN A 89 16.94 4.66 -5.81
N ALA A 90 16.04 3.87 -6.41
CA ALA A 90 16.01 2.42 -6.35
C ALA A 90 16.52 1.80 -7.65
#